data_AF-A0AAV4BH21-F1
#
_entry.id   AF-A0AAV4BH21-F1
#
_cell.length_a   1.000
_cell.length_b   1.000
_cell.length_c   1.000
_cell.angle_alpha   90.00
_cell.angle_beta   90.00
_cell.angle_gamma   90.00
#
_symmetry.space_group_name_H-M   'P 1'
#
loop_
_entity.id
_entity.type
_entity.pdbx_description
1 polymer ?
#
loop_
_entity_poly.entity_id
_entity_poly.type
_entity_poly.pdbx_seq_one_letter_code
_entity_poly.pdbx_strand_id
1 'polypeptide(L)'
;MNICFQFTICILPTSGNPIQISGVFWSFWKNKQCTIVQRSLRRIHHNNLPSNKSILEWYNDFIERGCICDQRKGHSGRPAVSEEVFERVRDSYLRSPKKSTRRCSQELQLLQRTVSNMLRKCLRFTPNKLQLVQMLYPRGKEARFEFYHIVQEPMENDPDLLSEIIFSDEATFHLSGKMNNVRIWGTQNPHVTLESERNSLKVNVFYAVRTVYKPSIFEGLSITGSSMALMFAGEQEGHISSAFEIR
;
A
#
# COMPACT_ATOMS: atom_id res chain seq x y z
N MET A 1 -32.28 -43.68 -5.72
CA MET A 1 -31.97 -42.50 -4.88
C MET A 1 -30.46 -42.18 -4.76
N ASN A 2 -29.54 -42.88 -5.42
CA ASN A 2 -28.09 -42.73 -5.13
C ASN A 2 -27.22 -42.07 -6.22
N ILE A 3 -27.78 -41.55 -7.31
CA ILE A 3 -26.99 -40.82 -8.32
C ILE A 3 -27.01 -39.31 -8.02
N CYS A 4 -28.17 -38.72 -7.69
CA CYS A 4 -28.28 -37.28 -7.38
C CYS A 4 -27.45 -36.80 -6.19
N PHE A 5 -27.18 -37.63 -5.17
CA PHE A 5 -26.41 -37.22 -4.00
C PHE A 5 -24.90 -37.16 -4.26
N GLN A 6 -24.37 -37.98 -5.17
CA GLN A 6 -22.97 -37.92 -5.59
C GLN A 6 -22.68 -36.65 -6.42
N PHE A 7 -23.69 -36.14 -7.15
CA PHE A 7 -23.58 -34.98 -8.03
C PHE A 7 -23.27 -33.67 -7.28
N THR A 8 -23.82 -33.47 -6.08
CA THR A 8 -23.64 -32.22 -5.33
C THR A 8 -22.23 -32.09 -4.73
N ILE A 9 -21.55 -33.22 -4.48
CA ILE A 9 -20.25 -33.23 -3.77
C ILE A 9 -19.08 -32.96 -4.74
N CYS A 10 -19.18 -33.32 -6.02
CA CYS A 10 -18.06 -33.24 -6.96
C CYS A 10 -17.94 -31.90 -7.74
N ILE A 11 -18.83 -30.92 -7.51
CA ILE A 11 -18.95 -29.72 -8.37
C ILE A 11 -18.17 -28.50 -7.83
N LEU A 12 -17.60 -28.53 -6.62
CA LEU A 12 -16.79 -27.41 -6.10
C LEU A 12 -15.29 -27.79 -6.03
N PRO A 13 -14.32 -26.94 -6.44
CA PRO A 13 -14.37 -25.75 -7.29
C PRO A 13 -13.54 -25.94 -8.58
N THR A 14 -14.22 -25.83 -9.72
CA THR A 14 -13.61 -25.70 -11.05
C THR A 14 -13.44 -24.22 -11.39
N SER A 15 -12.50 -23.91 -12.28
CA SER A 15 -12.18 -22.54 -12.75
C SER A 15 -13.27 -21.89 -13.62
N GLY A 16 -14.48 -22.48 -13.65
CA GLY A 16 -15.67 -21.98 -14.33
C GLY A 16 -16.90 -22.04 -13.42
N ASN A 17 -17.95 -21.31 -13.76
CA ASN A 17 -19.13 -21.14 -12.90
C ASN A 17 -19.83 -22.51 -12.69
N PRO A 18 -19.84 -23.09 -11.47
CA PRO A 18 -20.22 -24.48 -11.20
C PRO A 18 -21.65 -24.84 -11.61
N ILE A 19 -22.54 -23.85 -11.67
CA ILE A 19 -23.93 -23.97 -12.11
C ILE A 19 -24.03 -24.30 -13.62
N GLN A 20 -23.04 -23.87 -14.43
CA GLN A 20 -23.05 -24.12 -15.87
C GLN A 20 -22.71 -25.58 -16.20
N ILE A 21 -21.77 -26.17 -15.49
CA ILE A 21 -21.21 -27.49 -15.79
C ILE A 21 -22.23 -28.61 -15.51
N SER A 22 -23.04 -28.47 -14.45
CA SER A 22 -24.11 -29.43 -14.14
C SER A 22 -25.22 -29.42 -15.20
N GLY A 23 -25.60 -28.24 -15.68
CA GLY A 23 -26.58 -28.05 -16.75
C GLY A 23 -26.11 -28.56 -18.11
N VAL A 24 -24.82 -28.38 -18.43
CA VAL A 24 -24.15 -28.95 -19.62
C VAL A 24 -24.27 -30.47 -19.60
N PHE A 25 -23.88 -31.09 -18.48
CA PHE A 25 -23.80 -32.53 -18.34
C PHE A 25 -25.18 -33.21 -18.46
N TRP A 26 -26.18 -32.70 -17.72
CA TRP A 26 -27.53 -33.27 -17.75
C TRP A 26 -28.17 -33.17 -19.14
N SER A 27 -27.97 -32.04 -19.82
CA SER A 27 -28.48 -31.83 -21.18
C SER A 27 -27.79 -32.75 -22.19
N PHE A 28 -26.48 -33.01 -22.01
CA PHE A 28 -25.72 -33.91 -22.88
C PHE A 28 -26.07 -35.38 -22.64
N TRP A 29 -26.21 -35.80 -21.38
CA TRP A 29 -26.57 -37.18 -21.02
C TRP A 29 -27.88 -37.62 -21.68
N LYS A 30 -28.88 -36.74 -21.72
CA LYS A 30 -30.20 -37.05 -22.30
C LYS A 30 -30.20 -37.14 -23.82
N ASN A 31 -29.40 -36.33 -24.51
CA ASN A 31 -29.55 -36.13 -25.95
C ASN A 31 -28.33 -36.56 -26.77
N LYS A 32 -27.18 -36.77 -26.12
CA LYS A 32 -25.86 -37.07 -26.71
C LYS A 32 -25.47 -36.15 -27.89
N GLN A 33 -25.94 -34.91 -27.89
CA GLN A 33 -25.70 -33.92 -28.95
C GLN A 33 -25.23 -32.58 -28.39
N CYS A 34 -24.04 -32.12 -28.79
CA CYS A 34 -23.45 -30.87 -28.29
C CYS A 34 -24.27 -29.63 -28.70
N THR A 35 -24.95 -29.68 -29.84
CA THR A 35 -25.78 -28.59 -30.37
C THR A 35 -26.98 -28.30 -29.47
N ILE A 36 -27.61 -29.33 -28.90
CA ILE A 36 -28.72 -29.20 -27.95
C ILE A 36 -28.25 -28.58 -26.65
N VAL A 37 -27.07 -28.99 -26.17
CA VAL A 37 -26.44 -28.44 -24.96
C VAL A 37 -26.06 -26.98 -25.14
N GLN A 38 -25.48 -26.62 -26.28
CA GLN A 38 -25.20 -25.22 -26.59
C GLN A 38 -26.48 -24.39 -26.72
N ARG A 39 -27.56 -24.93 -27.29
CA ARG A 39 -28.86 -24.23 -27.37
C ARG A 39 -29.50 -24.05 -26.00
N SER A 40 -29.43 -25.04 -25.11
CA SER A 40 -29.95 -24.91 -23.74
C SER A 40 -29.13 -23.91 -22.94
N LEU A 41 -27.81 -23.94 -23.05
CA LEU A 41 -26.92 -22.98 -22.38
C LEU A 41 -27.11 -21.55 -22.90
N ARG A 42 -27.38 -21.37 -24.20
CA ARG A 42 -27.74 -20.07 -24.78
C ARG A 42 -28.96 -19.42 -24.13
N ARG A 43 -29.94 -20.23 -23.69
CA ARG A 43 -31.16 -19.74 -23.04
C ARG A 43 -30.94 -19.31 -21.59
N ILE A 44 -29.91 -19.87 -20.95
CA ILE A 44 -29.62 -19.66 -19.52
C ILE A 44 -28.48 -18.63 -19.34
N HIS A 45 -27.53 -18.60 -20.28
CA HIS A 45 -26.33 -17.77 -20.24
C HIS A 45 -26.04 -17.14 -21.61
N HIS A 46 -26.01 -15.82 -21.66
CA HIS A 46 -25.97 -15.08 -22.92
C HIS A 46 -24.59 -15.00 -23.59
N ASN A 47 -23.48 -15.13 -22.85
CA ASN A 47 -22.21 -14.55 -23.33
C ASN A 47 -21.00 -15.49 -23.47
N ASN A 48 -21.03 -16.77 -23.11
CA ASN A 48 -19.89 -17.67 -23.36
C ASN A 48 -20.35 -19.11 -23.53
N LEU A 49 -20.36 -19.61 -24.76
CA LEU A 49 -20.69 -21.00 -25.04
C LEU A 49 -19.42 -21.85 -25.13
N PRO A 50 -19.35 -22.96 -24.38
CA PRO A 50 -18.27 -23.91 -24.55
C PRO A 50 -18.31 -24.54 -25.94
N SER A 51 -17.13 -24.76 -26.51
CA SER A 51 -16.99 -25.42 -27.81
C SER A 51 -17.48 -26.87 -27.75
N ASN A 52 -17.87 -27.44 -28.89
CA ASN A 52 -18.27 -28.86 -28.96
C ASN A 52 -17.17 -29.79 -28.42
N LYS A 53 -15.90 -29.45 -28.68
CA LYS A 53 -14.73 -30.18 -28.18
C LYS A 53 -14.68 -30.15 -26.65
N SER A 54 -14.82 -28.97 -26.04
CA SER A 54 -14.81 -28.82 -24.59
C SER A 54 -15.97 -29.56 -23.91
N ILE A 55 -17.16 -29.57 -24.52
CA ILE A 55 -18.32 -30.31 -24.01
C ILE A 55 -18.06 -31.83 -24.02
N LEU A 56 -17.47 -32.35 -25.10
CA LEU A 56 -17.11 -33.77 -25.22
C LEU A 56 -15.99 -34.15 -24.25
N GLU A 57 -14.96 -33.33 -24.12
CA GLU A 57 -13.86 -33.54 -23.17
C GLU A 57 -14.39 -33.59 -21.73
N TRP A 58 -15.24 -32.64 -21.34
CA TRP A 58 -15.85 -32.64 -19.99
C TRP A 58 -16.74 -33.86 -19.75
N TYR A 59 -17.52 -34.29 -20.75
CA TYR A 59 -18.36 -35.48 -20.61
C TYR A 59 -17.51 -36.75 -20.46
N ASN A 60 -16.50 -36.92 -21.31
CA ASN A 60 -15.61 -38.09 -21.26
C ASN A 60 -14.80 -38.11 -19.96
N ASP A 61 -14.25 -36.97 -19.55
CA ASP A 61 -13.52 -36.84 -18.27
C ASP A 61 -14.41 -37.22 -17.09
N PHE A 62 -15.69 -36.84 -17.11
CA PHE A 62 -16.64 -37.22 -16.07
C PHE A 62 -17.01 -38.71 -16.11
N ILE A 63 -17.23 -39.30 -17.30
CA ILE A 63 -17.54 -40.73 -17.42
C ILE A 63 -16.36 -41.59 -16.97
N GLU A 64 -15.14 -41.22 -17.36
CA GLU A 64 -13.94 -41.99 -17.05
C GLU A 64 -13.47 -41.81 -15.60
N ARG A 65 -13.54 -40.59 -15.05
CA ARG A 65 -12.90 -40.24 -13.76
C ARG A 65 -13.89 -39.86 -12.66
N GLY A 66 -15.18 -39.72 -12.98
CA GLY A 66 -16.21 -39.28 -12.03
C GLY A 66 -16.14 -37.81 -11.61
N CYS A 67 -15.21 -37.01 -12.17
CA CYS A 67 -15.11 -35.58 -11.88
C CYS A 67 -14.49 -34.79 -13.05
N ILE A 68 -14.79 -33.49 -13.11
CA ILE A 68 -14.23 -32.53 -14.09
C ILE A 68 -13.25 -31.61 -13.35
N CYS A 69 -12.26 -32.18 -12.68
CA CYS A 69 -11.26 -31.41 -11.95
C CYS A 69 -10.16 -30.91 -12.91
N ASP A 70 -9.63 -29.71 -12.65
CA ASP A 70 -8.46 -29.21 -13.39
C ASP A 70 -7.26 -30.13 -13.13
N GLN A 71 -6.86 -30.87 -14.15
CA GLN A 71 -5.72 -31.79 -14.09
C GLN A 71 -4.39 -31.07 -13.81
N ARG A 72 -4.37 -29.74 -13.97
CA ARG A 72 -3.19 -28.93 -13.66
C ARG A 72 -3.05 -28.62 -12.17
N LYS A 73 -4.04 -28.96 -11.34
CA LYS A 73 -3.91 -28.91 -9.87
C LYS A 73 -2.87 -29.94 -9.42
N GLY A 74 -1.64 -29.46 -9.26
CA GLY A 74 -0.50 -30.29 -8.85
C GLY A 74 0.72 -30.18 -9.75
N HIS A 75 0.64 -29.49 -10.90
CA HIS A 75 1.87 -29.09 -11.58
C HIS A 75 2.68 -28.20 -10.65
N SER A 76 3.97 -28.55 -10.50
CA SER A 76 4.93 -27.67 -9.89
C SER A 76 4.85 -26.34 -10.62
N GLY A 77 4.49 -25.28 -9.89
CA GLY A 77 4.44 -23.94 -10.45
C GLY A 77 5.83 -23.48 -10.89
N ARG A 78 5.99 -22.16 -11.03
CA ARG A 78 7.32 -21.58 -11.27
C ARG A 78 8.35 -22.18 -10.31
N PRO A 79 9.55 -22.61 -10.79
CA PRO A 79 10.57 -23.22 -9.95
C PRO A 79 10.85 -22.37 -8.71
N ALA A 80 11.03 -23.05 -7.57
CA ALA A 80 11.49 -22.40 -6.35
C ALA A 80 12.85 -21.74 -6.59
N VAL A 81 13.10 -20.61 -5.92
CA VAL A 81 14.43 -20.00 -5.91
C VAL A 81 15.39 -20.99 -5.27
N SER A 82 16.62 -21.10 -5.79
CA SER A 82 17.63 -22.01 -5.20
C SER A 82 17.94 -21.63 -3.75
N GLU A 83 18.22 -22.64 -2.93
CA GLU A 83 18.51 -22.46 -1.51
C GLU A 83 19.72 -21.53 -1.29
N GLU A 84 20.74 -21.65 -2.14
CA GLU A 84 21.92 -20.79 -2.11
C GLU A 84 21.55 -19.31 -2.30
N VAL A 85 20.67 -18.99 -3.25
CA VAL A 85 20.23 -17.62 -3.49
C VAL A 85 19.35 -17.12 -2.34
N PHE A 86 18.55 -18.01 -1.75
CA PHE A 86 17.76 -17.72 -0.56
C PHE A 86 18.62 -17.28 0.62
N GLU A 87 19.62 -18.08 0.98
CA GLU A 87 20.51 -17.78 2.10
C GLU A 87 21.36 -16.53 1.82
N ARG A 88 21.84 -16.33 0.58
CA ARG A 88 22.54 -15.08 0.21
C ARG A 88 21.70 -13.82 0.39
N VAL A 89 20.42 -13.87 0.02
CA VAL A 89 19.49 -12.75 0.24
C VAL A 89 19.23 -12.57 1.73
N ARG A 90 19.00 -13.65 2.47
CA ARG A 90 18.77 -13.63 3.91
C ARG A 90 19.94 -12.98 4.66
N ASP A 91 21.15 -13.46 4.44
CA ASP A 91 22.37 -12.94 5.07
C ASP A 91 22.62 -11.47 4.77
N SER A 92 22.36 -11.05 3.53
CA SER A 92 22.49 -9.66 3.10
C SER A 92 21.61 -8.71 3.94
N TYR A 93 20.40 -9.15 4.28
CA TYR A 93 19.44 -8.38 5.08
C TYR A 93 19.62 -8.56 6.59
N LEU A 94 20.12 -9.70 7.05
CA LEU A 94 20.55 -9.86 8.45
C LEU A 94 21.74 -8.94 8.77
N ARG A 95 22.70 -8.81 7.84
CA ARG A 95 23.85 -7.91 7.98
C ARG A 95 23.48 -6.44 7.86
N SER A 96 22.53 -6.11 6.98
CA SER A 96 22.10 -4.72 6.77
C SER A 96 20.59 -4.63 6.55
N PRO A 97 19.81 -4.56 7.63
CA PRO A 97 18.34 -4.52 7.58
C PRO A 97 17.76 -3.30 6.85
N LYS A 98 18.51 -2.20 6.78
CA LYS A 98 18.14 -0.94 6.10
C LYS A 98 18.40 -0.96 4.59
N LYS A 99 18.99 -2.04 4.05
CA LYS A 99 19.40 -2.13 2.65
C LYS A 99 18.20 -2.03 1.70
N SER A 100 18.33 -1.23 0.65
CA SER A 100 17.28 -1.15 -0.38
C SER A 100 17.24 -2.40 -1.25
N THR A 101 16.06 -2.75 -1.75
CA THR A 101 15.90 -3.91 -2.67
C THR A 101 16.69 -3.72 -3.96
N ARG A 102 16.84 -2.48 -4.43
CA ARG A 102 17.66 -2.14 -5.60
C ARG A 102 19.14 -2.41 -5.34
N ARG A 103 19.65 -1.99 -4.18
CA ARG A 103 21.05 -2.22 -3.82
C ARG A 103 21.35 -3.71 -3.67
N CYS A 104 20.49 -4.45 -2.97
CA CYS A 104 20.65 -5.89 -2.83
C CYS A 104 20.58 -6.62 -4.19
N SER A 105 19.68 -6.17 -5.08
CA SER A 105 19.58 -6.65 -6.47
C SER A 105 20.88 -6.44 -7.25
N GLN A 106 21.50 -5.28 -7.16
CA GLN A 106 22.78 -4.99 -7.80
C GLN A 106 23.93 -5.82 -7.21
N GLU A 107 24.02 -5.90 -5.88
CA GLU A 107 25.08 -6.66 -5.18
C GLU A 107 25.01 -8.17 -5.46
N LEU A 108 23.81 -8.74 -5.54
CA LEU A 108 23.60 -10.17 -5.78
C LEU A 108 23.38 -10.53 -7.25
N GLN A 109 23.35 -9.53 -8.15
CA GLN A 109 23.04 -9.69 -9.58
C GLN A 109 21.70 -10.40 -9.82
N LEU A 110 20.71 -10.08 -8.99
CA LEU A 110 19.35 -10.60 -9.08
C LEU A 110 18.41 -9.54 -9.63
N LEU A 111 17.32 -9.94 -10.29
CA LEU A 111 16.22 -9.02 -10.57
C LEU A 111 15.65 -8.48 -9.26
N GLN A 112 15.43 -7.16 -9.19
CA GLN A 112 14.83 -6.50 -8.02
C GLN A 112 13.50 -7.12 -7.60
N ARG A 113 12.70 -7.58 -8.57
CA ARG A 113 11.42 -8.26 -8.32
C ARG A 113 11.62 -9.60 -7.60
N THR A 114 12.69 -10.33 -7.88
CA THR A 114 13.03 -11.57 -7.19
C THR A 114 13.35 -11.29 -5.72
N VAL A 115 14.24 -10.33 -5.44
CA VAL A 115 14.56 -9.90 -4.07
C VAL A 115 13.30 -9.48 -3.31
N SER A 116 12.45 -8.67 -3.95
CA SER A 116 11.20 -8.19 -3.33
C SER A 116 10.18 -9.30 -3.05
N ASN A 117 10.11 -10.31 -3.92
CA ASN A 117 9.26 -11.48 -3.70
C ASN A 117 9.82 -12.37 -2.60
N MET A 118 11.14 -12.61 -2.58
CA MET A 118 11.79 -13.43 -1.55
C MET A 118 11.62 -12.82 -0.16
N LEU A 119 11.85 -11.51 -0.03
CA LEU A 119 11.63 -10.81 1.23
C LEU A 119 10.20 -11.01 1.75
N ARG A 120 9.19 -10.80 0.91
CA ARG A 120 7.78 -10.82 1.36
C ARG A 120 7.18 -12.21 1.47
N LYS A 121 7.49 -13.11 0.52
CA LYS A 121 6.84 -14.43 0.40
C LYS A 121 7.62 -15.56 1.05
N CYS A 122 8.96 -15.53 0.97
CA CYS A 122 9.81 -16.59 1.48
C CYS A 122 10.28 -16.27 2.91
N LEU A 123 10.92 -15.11 3.10
CA LEU A 123 11.45 -14.65 4.39
C LEU A 123 10.38 -14.04 5.31
N ARG A 124 9.23 -13.65 4.74
CA ARG A 124 8.14 -12.95 5.45
C ARG A 124 8.58 -11.66 6.15
N PHE A 125 9.58 -11.00 5.62
CA PHE A 125 10.02 -9.68 6.07
C PHE A 125 9.06 -8.61 5.59
N THR A 126 8.71 -7.72 6.50
CA THR A 126 7.92 -6.52 6.22
C THR A 126 8.82 -5.29 6.26
N PRO A 127 8.57 -4.31 5.38
CA PRO A 127 9.33 -3.06 5.40
C PRO A 127 8.74 -2.11 6.45
N ASN A 128 9.29 -2.15 7.66
CA ASN A 128 8.86 -1.32 8.78
C ASN A 128 9.35 0.12 8.60
N LYS A 129 8.44 1.09 8.64
CA LYS A 129 8.77 2.51 8.56
C LYS A 129 9.27 2.97 9.93
N LEU A 130 10.44 3.61 9.95
CA LEU A 130 10.94 4.21 11.18
C LEU A 130 10.08 5.44 11.52
N GLN A 131 9.66 5.50 12.78
CA GLN A 131 9.01 6.69 13.31
C GLN A 131 10.11 7.65 13.78
N LEU A 132 10.14 8.84 13.18
CA LEU A 132 10.90 9.96 13.72
C LEU A 132 9.99 10.68 14.70
N VAL A 133 10.26 10.53 15.99
CA VAL A 133 9.47 11.15 17.06
C VAL A 133 10.34 12.22 17.71
N GLN A 134 9.79 13.42 17.91
CA GLN A 134 10.44 14.45 18.72
C GLN A 134 10.52 13.98 20.17
N MET A 135 11.67 14.17 20.82
CA MET A 135 11.83 13.83 22.23
C MET A 135 10.91 14.72 23.08
N LEU A 136 9.94 14.11 23.76
CA LEU A 136 8.99 14.78 24.65
C LEU A 136 9.38 14.54 26.10
N TYR A 137 9.83 15.60 26.77
CA TYR A 137 10.07 15.57 28.22
C TYR A 137 8.73 15.45 28.99
N PRO A 138 8.72 14.90 30.22
CA PRO A 138 7.50 14.72 31.02
C PRO A 138 6.66 16.01 31.15
N ARG A 139 7.31 17.14 31.44
CA ARG A 139 6.66 18.46 31.49
C ARG A 139 5.99 18.86 30.17
N GLY A 140 6.57 18.47 29.04
CA GLY A 140 5.97 18.72 27.72
C GLY A 140 4.72 17.87 27.48
N LYS A 141 4.59 16.70 28.12
CA LYS A 141 3.36 15.89 28.07
C LYS A 141 2.25 16.55 28.89
N GLU A 142 2.57 17.00 30.10
CA GLU A 142 1.63 17.71 30.99
C GLU A 142 1.13 18.99 30.35
N ALA A 143 2.03 19.85 29.86
CA ALA A 143 1.65 21.11 29.20
C ALA A 143 0.74 20.90 27.97
N ARG A 144 0.98 19.84 27.20
CA ARG A 144 0.10 19.47 26.06
C ARG A 144 -1.28 19.02 26.53
N PHE A 145 -1.34 18.28 27.64
CA PHE A 145 -2.60 17.83 28.23
C PHE A 145 -3.40 18.99 28.82
N GLU A 146 -2.75 19.91 29.51
CA GLU A 146 -3.37 21.14 30.02
C GLU A 146 -3.89 22.01 28.89
N PHE A 147 -3.10 22.24 27.85
CA PHE A 147 -3.52 23.00 26.66
C PHE A 147 -4.77 22.40 26.00
N TYR A 148 -4.83 21.07 25.88
CA TYR A 148 -6.02 20.40 25.37
C TYR A 148 -7.28 20.74 26.17
N HIS A 149 -7.21 20.73 27.51
CA HIS A 149 -8.36 21.05 28.36
C HIS A 149 -8.75 22.53 28.25
N ILE A 150 -7.77 23.43 28.13
CA ILE A 150 -8.01 24.87 27.98
C ILE A 150 -8.75 25.18 26.67
N VAL A 151 -8.42 24.47 25.59
CA VAL A 151 -8.99 24.75 24.26
C VAL A 151 -10.27 23.95 23.98
N GLN A 152 -10.52 22.85 24.69
CA GLN A 152 -11.69 22.00 24.47
C GLN A 152 -13.02 22.74 24.70
N GLU A 153 -13.20 23.39 25.84
CA GLU A 153 -14.46 24.08 26.17
C GLU A 153 -14.78 25.25 25.20
N PRO A 154 -13.82 26.13 24.84
CA PRO A 154 -14.04 27.14 23.80
C PRO A 154 -14.43 26.54 22.45
N MET A 155 -13.83 25.42 22.04
CA MET A 155 -14.16 24.77 20.77
C MET A 155 -15.56 24.15 20.75
N GLU A 156 -16.09 23.72 21.89
CA GLU A 156 -17.45 23.16 21.99
C GLU A 156 -18.51 24.28 22.03
N ASN A 157 -18.18 25.43 22.62
CA ASN A 157 -19.10 26.55 22.82
C ASN A 157 -19.13 27.55 21.65
N ASP A 158 -18.04 27.65 20.89
CA ASP A 158 -17.92 28.56 19.75
C ASP A 158 -17.56 27.80 18.47
N PRO A 159 -18.54 27.55 17.57
CA PRO A 159 -18.31 26.85 16.30
C PRO A 159 -17.42 27.65 15.33
N ASP A 160 -17.30 28.96 15.50
CA ASP A 160 -16.55 29.85 14.61
C ASP A 160 -15.11 30.09 15.11
N LEU A 161 -14.76 29.66 16.32
CA LEU A 161 -13.42 29.82 16.91
C LEU A 161 -12.28 29.34 15.99
N LEU A 162 -12.47 28.20 15.33
CA LEU A 162 -11.48 27.66 14.37
C LEU A 162 -11.27 28.54 13.14
N SER A 163 -12.26 29.37 12.81
CA SER A 163 -12.17 30.35 11.72
C SER A 163 -11.44 31.62 12.15
N GLU A 164 -11.34 31.90 13.45
CA GLU A 164 -10.61 33.03 14.01
C GLU A 164 -9.15 32.72 14.29
N ILE A 165 -8.83 31.45 14.57
CA ILE A 165 -7.45 31.02 14.85
C ILE A 165 -6.60 31.05 13.57
N ILE A 166 -5.46 31.75 13.65
CA ILE A 166 -4.38 31.70 12.67
C ILE A 166 -3.29 30.78 13.21
N PHE A 167 -3.07 29.66 12.52
CA PHE A 167 -1.98 28.75 12.84
C PHE A 167 -0.72 29.19 12.10
N SER A 168 0.37 29.40 12.83
CA SER A 168 1.68 29.65 12.21
C SER A 168 2.69 28.59 12.60
N ASP A 169 3.59 28.25 11.70
CA ASP A 169 4.72 27.36 11.97
C ASP A 169 5.96 27.76 11.17
N GLU A 170 7.13 27.32 11.65
CA GLU A 170 8.40 27.41 10.95
C GLU A 170 8.80 26.01 10.46
N ALA A 171 8.94 25.86 9.15
CA ALA A 171 9.41 24.64 8.53
C ALA A 171 10.87 24.80 8.06
N THR A 172 11.76 23.93 8.54
CA THR A 172 13.14 23.83 8.05
C THR A 172 13.24 22.79 6.94
N PHE A 173 13.61 23.22 5.73
CA PHE A 173 13.89 22.36 4.59
C PHE A 173 15.39 22.16 4.43
N HIS A 174 15.84 20.91 4.49
CA HIS A 174 17.23 20.56 4.26
C HIS A 174 17.49 20.35 2.76
N LEU A 175 18.46 21.08 2.19
CA LEU A 175 18.85 20.94 0.78
C LEU A 175 19.58 19.64 0.47
N SER A 176 19.97 18.87 1.49
CA SER A 176 20.69 17.60 1.32
C SER A 176 19.86 16.48 0.69
N GLY A 177 18.55 16.67 0.48
CA GLY A 177 17.66 15.68 -0.15
C GLY A 177 17.51 14.36 0.63
N LYS A 178 18.08 14.28 1.85
CA LYS A 178 17.93 13.11 2.74
C LYS A 178 16.48 13.04 3.20
N MET A 179 15.67 12.24 2.50
CA MET A 179 14.29 11.96 2.91
C MET A 179 14.26 10.95 4.07
N ASN A 180 13.44 11.21 5.07
CA ASN A 180 13.23 10.35 6.23
C ASN A 180 12.43 9.06 5.93
N ASN A 181 12.44 8.59 4.67
CA ASN A 181 11.76 7.37 4.22
C ASN A 181 12.62 6.12 4.44
N VAL A 182 13.30 6.04 5.58
CA VAL A 182 14.10 4.87 5.96
C VAL A 182 13.17 3.75 6.40
N ARG A 183 13.32 2.58 5.76
CA ARG A 183 12.60 1.35 6.10
C ARG A 183 13.59 0.30 6.57
N ILE A 184 13.20 -0.42 7.61
CA ILE A 184 13.94 -1.59 8.09
C ILE A 184 13.16 -2.85 7.71
N TRP A 185 13.81 -3.77 7.01
CA TRP A 185 13.25 -5.07 6.72
C TRP A 185 13.42 -5.99 7.92
N GLY A 186 12.33 -6.62 8.34
CA GLY A 186 12.35 -7.61 9.42
C GLY A 186 10.98 -8.25 9.61
N THR A 187 10.92 -9.32 10.38
CA THR A 187 9.67 -10.01 10.70
C THR A 187 8.81 -9.20 11.67
N GLN A 188 9.44 -8.42 12.56
CA GLN A 188 8.79 -7.58 13.56
C GLN A 188 9.29 -6.14 13.45
N ASN A 189 8.49 -5.20 13.97
CA ASN A 189 8.88 -3.79 14.03
C ASN A 189 9.97 -3.62 15.09
N PRO A 190 11.18 -3.14 14.74
CA PRO A 190 12.28 -3.04 15.68
C PRO A 190 12.16 -1.86 16.66
N HIS A 191 11.13 -1.00 16.55
CA HIS A 191 10.93 0.18 17.41
C HIS A 191 12.17 1.08 17.53
N VAL A 192 12.95 1.14 16.46
CA VAL A 192 14.20 1.93 16.41
C VAL A 192 13.87 3.37 16.04
N THR A 193 14.46 4.30 16.78
CA THR A 193 14.46 5.73 16.44
C THR A 193 15.71 6.04 15.62
N LEU A 194 15.57 6.91 14.61
CA LEU A 194 16.70 7.36 13.80
C LEU A 194 17.09 8.78 14.23
N GLU A 195 18.34 8.97 14.61
CA GLU A 195 18.91 10.30 14.82
C GLU A 195 19.41 10.85 13.48
N SER A 196 19.11 12.12 13.21
CA SER A 196 19.50 12.81 11.97
C SER A 196 20.55 13.88 12.25
N GLU A 197 21.52 13.98 11.35
CA GLU A 197 22.66 14.89 11.41
C GLU A 197 22.20 16.33 11.11
N ARG A 198 22.40 17.26 12.05
CA ARG A 198 21.87 18.64 11.98
C ARG A 198 22.60 19.58 11.00
N ASN A 199 23.78 19.19 10.50
CA ASN A 199 24.71 20.11 9.82
C ASN A 199 24.57 20.15 8.28
N SER A 200 23.34 20.11 7.76
CA SER A 200 23.11 20.34 6.32
C SER A 200 22.59 21.75 6.05
N LEU A 201 22.91 22.29 4.87
CA LEU A 201 22.35 23.55 4.39
C LEU A 201 20.82 23.49 4.48
N LYS A 202 20.25 24.53 5.07
CA LYS A 202 18.83 24.59 5.41
C LYS A 202 18.23 25.91 4.97
N VAL A 203 16.99 25.85 4.53
CA VAL A 203 16.13 27.00 4.29
C VAL A 203 15.02 26.93 5.32
N ASN A 204 14.82 28.01 6.07
CA ASN A 204 13.70 28.13 6.98
C ASN A 204 12.59 28.90 6.28
N VAL A 205 11.37 28.37 6.36
CA VAL A 205 10.18 29.00 5.81
C VAL A 205 9.22 29.22 6.96
N PHE A 206 8.78 30.46 7.13
CA PHE A 206 7.69 30.78 8.03
C PHE A 206 6.38 30.81 7.24
N TYR A 207 5.33 30.23 7.81
CA TYR A 207 4.03 30.21 7.18
C TYR A 207 2.91 30.33 8.21
N ALA A 208 1.91 31.15 7.90
CA ALA A 208 0.70 31.29 8.68
C ALA A 208 -0.52 30.92 7.82
N VAL A 209 -1.46 30.17 8.40
CA VAL A 209 -2.69 29.73 7.76
C VAL A 209 -3.88 30.00 8.65
N ARG A 210 -4.88 30.65 8.06
CA ARG A 210 -6.24 30.76 8.58
C ARG A 210 -7.12 29.83 7.73
N THR A 211 -8.13 29.21 8.32
CA THR A 211 -9.00 28.30 7.57
C THR A 211 -9.65 29.04 6.39
N VAL A 212 -9.35 28.54 5.19
CA VAL A 212 -9.81 29.05 3.88
C VAL A 212 -9.41 30.51 3.59
N TYR A 213 -8.14 30.78 3.30
CA TYR A 213 -7.66 31.57 2.14
C TYR A 213 -6.29 32.23 2.35
N LYS A 214 -5.54 32.20 1.25
CA LYS A 214 -4.31 32.90 0.85
C LYS A 214 -3.02 32.66 1.67
N PRO A 215 -2.07 31.89 1.10
CA PRO A 215 -0.70 31.80 1.56
C PRO A 215 0.02 33.16 1.57
N SER A 216 0.60 33.55 2.70
CA SER A 216 1.59 34.62 2.80
C SER A 216 2.97 33.99 3.00
N ILE A 217 3.89 34.21 2.05
CA ILE A 217 5.25 33.65 2.11
C ILE A 217 6.19 34.75 2.59
N PHE A 218 6.99 34.44 3.63
CA PHE A 218 8.05 35.31 4.11
C PHE A 218 9.39 34.59 3.99
N GLU A 219 10.30 35.13 3.19
CA GLU A 219 11.61 34.54 2.91
C GLU A 219 12.71 35.26 3.70
N GLY A 220 13.52 34.49 4.44
CA GLY A 220 14.68 35.00 5.16
C GLY A 220 15.66 33.89 5.50
N LEU A 221 16.96 34.17 5.37
CA LEU A 221 18.04 33.20 5.63
C LEU A 221 18.12 32.77 7.12
N SER A 222 17.53 33.56 8.03
CA SER A 222 17.44 33.30 9.46
C SER A 222 16.24 34.06 10.05
N ILE A 223 15.26 33.36 10.62
CA ILE A 223 14.17 33.99 11.36
C ILE A 223 14.68 34.31 12.78
N THR A 224 15.02 35.58 13.00
CA THR A 224 15.33 36.15 14.32
C THR A 224 14.11 36.83 14.92
N GLY A 225 14.07 37.03 16.24
CA GLY A 225 12.96 37.73 16.90
C GLY A 225 12.67 39.10 16.29
N SER A 226 13.72 39.82 15.87
CA SER A 226 13.59 41.11 15.18
C SER A 226 12.97 41.00 13.79
N SER A 227 13.36 39.98 12.99
CA SER A 227 12.73 39.75 11.68
C SER A 227 11.28 39.28 11.80
N MET A 228 10.95 38.51 12.84
CA MET A 228 9.58 38.06 13.10
C MET A 228 8.69 39.26 13.50
N ALA A 229 9.20 40.16 14.35
CA ALA A 229 8.50 41.39 14.70
C ALA A 229 8.25 42.30 13.48
N LEU A 230 9.21 42.40 12.56
CA LEU A 230 9.04 43.13 11.30
C LEU A 230 8.01 42.47 10.36
N MET A 231 7.94 41.13 10.30
CA MET A 231 6.94 40.42 9.50
C MET A 231 5.51 40.75 9.95
N PHE A 232 5.25 40.78 11.26
CA PHE A 232 3.94 41.16 11.80
C PHE A 232 3.66 42.67 11.72
N ALA A 233 4.70 43.51 11.72
CA ALA A 233 4.56 44.94 11.55
C ALA A 233 4.22 45.34 10.09
N GLY A 234 4.80 44.66 9.09
CA GLY A 234 4.52 44.91 7.67
C GLY A 234 3.11 44.52 7.22
N GLU A 235 2.41 43.68 7.99
CA GLU A 235 1.01 43.31 7.78
C GLU A 235 0.05 44.49 8.03
N GLN A 236 0.48 45.53 8.77
CA GLN A 236 -0.29 46.75 9.01
C GLN A 236 -0.19 47.77 7.85
N GLU A 237 0.77 47.63 6.93
CA GLU A 237 1.03 48.63 5.85
C GLU A 237 0.74 48.12 4.43
N GLY A 238 0.23 46.90 4.24
CA GLY A 238 -0.32 46.45 2.95
C GLY A 238 0.69 46.25 1.79
N HIS A 239 2.00 46.32 2.05
CA HIS A 239 3.02 46.11 1.03
C HIS A 239 3.53 44.67 1.01
N ILE A 240 2.96 43.84 0.12
CA ILE A 240 3.54 42.54 -0.27
C ILE A 240 4.64 42.84 -1.29
N SER A 241 5.89 42.92 -0.84
CA SER A 241 7.05 42.99 -1.75
C SER A 241 7.29 41.61 -2.34
N SER A 242 6.88 41.42 -3.61
CA SER A 242 7.32 40.28 -4.42
C SER A 242 8.79 40.47 -4.78
N ALA A 243 9.69 39.69 -4.18
CA ALA A 243 11.08 39.66 -4.61
C ALA A 243 11.65 38.24 -4.48
N PHE A 244 11.48 37.42 -5.52
CA PHE A 244 12.61 36.85 -6.28
C PHE A 244 12.13 35.99 -7.46
N GLU A 245 12.78 36.22 -8.60
CA GLU A 245 12.71 35.42 -9.82
C GLU A 245 13.80 34.34 -9.73
N ILE A 246 13.43 33.06 -9.80
CA ILE A 246 14.41 31.95 -9.84
C ILE A 246 14.83 31.76 -11.31
N ARG A 247 16.12 31.94 -11.57
CA ARG A 247 16.77 31.58 -12.84
C ARG A 247 17.34 30.17 -12.77
#